data_AF-A0A7V2RF26-F1
#
_entry.id   AF-A0A7V2RF26-F1
#
_cell.length_a   1.000
_cell.length_b   1.000
_cell.length_c   1.000
_cell.angle_alpha   90.00
_cell.angle_beta   90.00
_cell.angle_gamma   90.00
#
_symmetry.space_group_name_H-M   'P 1'
#
loop_
_entity.id
_entity.type
_entity.pdbx_description
1 polymer ?
#
loop_
_entity_poly.entity_id
_entity_poly.type
_entity_poly.pdbx_seq_one_letter_code
_entity_poly.pdbx_strand_id
1 'polypeptide(L)'
;MRIVEGYQPVKELLSRQVSRQGFGGDDKERVVRDIIAAVRERGDNVLIEFTEKFDGVKLTSLEVDKKEIKRAAREVDAELLTALKLASERISDFHKVQKDALVRDSTR
;
A
#
# COMPACT_ATOMS: atom_id res chain seq x y z
N MET A 1 -6.07 -35.54 -20.20
CA MET A 1 -7.14 -34.55 -19.95
C MET A 1 -8.21 -35.23 -19.11
N ARG A 2 -8.58 -34.67 -17.94
CA ARG A 2 -9.60 -35.26 -17.07
C ARG A 2 -10.94 -34.57 -17.36
N ILE A 3 -11.92 -35.32 -17.84
CA ILE A 3 -13.29 -34.84 -18.05
C ILE A 3 -14.11 -35.30 -16.84
N VAL A 4 -14.87 -34.37 -16.26
CA VAL A 4 -15.75 -34.64 -15.11
C VAL A 4 -17.13 -34.17 -15.50
N GLU A 5 -18.11 -35.07 -15.40
CA GLU A 5 -19.49 -34.81 -15.82
C GLU A 5 -20.40 -34.63 -14.60
N GLY A 6 -21.32 -33.66 -14.71
CA GLY A 6 -22.31 -33.35 -13.68
C GLY A 6 -21.93 -32.19 -12.75
N TYR A 7 -22.95 -31.46 -12.28
CA TYR A 7 -22.77 -30.25 -11.48
C TYR A 7 -22.13 -30.50 -10.12
N GLN A 8 -22.53 -31.55 -9.38
CA GLN A 8 -22.02 -31.79 -8.03
C GLN A 8 -20.51 -32.14 -8.01
N PRO A 9 -20.01 -33.06 -8.87
CA PRO A 9 -18.58 -33.34 -8.94
C PRO A 9 -17.75 -32.14 -9.43
N VAL A 10 -18.30 -31.33 -10.35
CA VAL A 10 -17.65 -30.12 -10.83
C VAL A 10 -17.62 -29.03 -9.75
N LYS A 11 -18.70 -28.89 -8.96
CA LYS A 11 -18.79 -27.90 -7.88
C LYS A 11 -17.75 -28.13 -6.79
N GLU A 12 -17.46 -29.38 -6.43
CA GLU A 12 -16.37 -29.68 -5.48
C GLU A 12 -15.00 -29.32 -6.07
N LEU A 13 -14.73 -29.70 -7.32
CA LEU A 13 -13.45 -29.44 -7.98
C LEU A 13 -13.21 -27.94 -8.28
N LEU A 14 -14.28 -27.21 -8.60
CA LEU A 14 -14.26 -25.75 -8.85
C LEU A 14 -14.54 -24.93 -7.60
N SER A 15 -14.93 -25.57 -6.48
CA SER A 15 -14.89 -24.93 -5.18
C SER A 15 -13.43 -24.72 -4.87
N ARG A 16 -12.91 -23.60 -5.37
CA ARG A 16 -11.68 -23.03 -4.92
C ARG A 16 -11.89 -22.85 -3.42
N GLN A 17 -11.42 -23.82 -2.64
CA GLN A 17 -10.97 -23.54 -1.29
C GLN A 17 -9.85 -22.55 -1.50
N VAL A 18 -10.23 -21.28 -1.60
CA VAL A 18 -9.37 -20.21 -1.18
C VAL A 18 -9.20 -20.52 0.29
N SER A 19 -8.25 -21.41 0.60
CA SER A 19 -7.50 -21.23 1.82
C SER A 19 -6.94 -19.83 1.64
N ARG A 20 -7.69 -18.86 2.17
CA ARG A 20 -7.07 -17.69 2.74
C ARG A 20 -6.18 -18.33 3.79
N GLN A 21 -4.98 -18.78 3.41
CA GLN A 21 -3.92 -18.94 4.39
C GLN A 21 -3.93 -17.58 5.06
N GLY A 22 -4.47 -17.54 6.27
CA GLY A 22 -4.66 -16.30 7.00
C GLY A 22 -3.30 -15.64 7.00
N PHE A 23 -3.18 -14.50 6.34
CA PHE A 23 -2.01 -13.66 6.44
C PHE A 23 -2.01 -13.11 7.87
N GLY A 24 -1.53 -13.92 8.82
CA GLY A 24 -1.59 -13.62 10.24
C GLY A 24 -1.85 -14.88 11.05
N GLY A 25 -0.78 -15.56 11.45
CA GLY A 25 -0.85 -16.35 12.69
C GLY A 25 -0.79 -15.38 13.87
N ASP A 26 -1.31 -15.80 15.02
CA ASP A 26 -1.41 -15.02 16.26
C ASP A 26 -0.11 -14.29 16.65
N ASP A 27 1.04 -14.87 16.28
CA ASP A 27 2.36 -14.28 16.53
C ASP A 27 2.61 -12.98 15.74
N LYS A 28 2.18 -12.90 14.47
CA LYS A 28 2.37 -11.67 13.66
C LYS A 28 1.48 -10.56 14.18
N GLU A 29 0.26 -10.89 14.55
CA GLU A 29 -0.68 -9.93 15.12
C GLU A 29 -0.15 -9.37 16.44
N ARG A 30 0.38 -10.24 17.32
CA ARG A 30 1.01 -9.82 18.58
C ARG A 30 2.16 -8.85 18.33
N VAL A 31 3.09 -9.19 17.43
CA VAL A 31 4.23 -8.31 17.09
C VAL A 31 3.77 -6.94 16.58
N VAL A 32 2.76 -6.90 15.70
CA VAL A 32 2.21 -5.63 15.20
C VAL A 32 1.57 -4.82 16.33
N ARG A 33 0.82 -5.46 17.23
CA ARG A 33 0.22 -4.80 18.41
C ARG A 33 1.30 -4.18 19.30
N ASP A 34 2.40 -4.88 19.53
CA ASP A 34 3.52 -4.38 20.35
C ASP A 34 4.21 -3.18 19.69
N ILE A 35 4.43 -3.21 18.37
CA ILE A 35 4.97 -2.07 17.61
C ILE A 35 4.06 -0.85 17.73
N ILE A 36 2.75 -1.02 17.53
CA ILE A 36 1.78 0.08 17.63
C ILE A 36 1.75 0.65 19.06
N ALA A 37 1.77 -0.22 20.08
CA ALA A 37 1.81 0.22 21.48
C ALA A 37 3.07 1.05 21.76
N ALA A 38 4.23 0.58 21.31
CA ALA A 38 5.48 1.32 21.48
C ALA A 38 5.46 2.69 20.77
N VAL A 39 4.90 2.78 19.55
CA VAL A 39 4.76 4.06 18.83
C VAL A 39 3.83 5.02 19.57
N ARG A 40 2.72 4.53 20.13
CA ARG A 40 1.79 5.36 20.91
C ARG A 40 2.42 5.91 22.19
N GLU A 41 3.23 5.10 22.87
CA GLU A 41 3.84 5.47 24.15
C GLU A 41 5.06 6.39 23.95
N ARG A 42 5.89 6.10 22.93
CA ARG A 42 7.23 6.69 22.79
C ARG A 42 7.37 7.67 21.62
N GLY A 43 6.37 7.77 20.75
CA GLY A 43 6.34 8.69 19.61
C GLY A 43 7.50 8.48 18.64
N ASP A 44 7.99 9.58 18.05
CA ASP A 44 8.96 9.57 16.94
C ASP A 44 10.28 8.85 17.26
N ASN A 45 10.70 8.82 18.52
CA ASN A 45 11.94 8.15 18.92
C ASN A 45 11.93 6.66 18.57
N VAL A 46 10.79 5.98 18.76
CA VAL A 46 10.71 4.55 18.41
C VAL A 46 10.59 4.32 16.91
N LEU A 47 10.07 5.31 16.15
CA LEU A 47 10.08 5.24 14.69
C LEU A 47 11.52 5.24 14.18
N ILE A 48 12.38 6.12 14.69
CA ILE A 48 13.80 6.17 14.30
C ILE A 48 14.51 4.85 14.66
N GLU A 49 14.27 4.30 15.85
CA GLU A 49 14.83 3.02 16.27
C GLU A 49 14.37 1.86 15.38
N PHE A 50 13.08 1.81 15.05
CA PHE A 50 12.54 0.75 14.19
C PHE A 50 13.01 0.89 12.74
N THR A 51 13.15 2.11 12.22
CA THR A 51 13.77 2.33 10.91
C THR A 51 15.23 1.87 10.90
N GLU A 52 16.02 2.17 11.94
CA GLU A 52 17.41 1.66 12.02
C GLU A 52 17.43 0.13 12.11
N LYS A 53 16.51 -0.47 12.89
CA LYS A 53 16.44 -1.92 13.09
C LYS A 53 15.98 -2.69 11.85
N PHE A 54 14.95 -2.23 11.16
CA PHE A 54 14.29 -2.97 10.08
C PHE A 54 14.77 -2.54 8.70
N ASP A 55 15.05 -1.25 8.50
CA ASP A 55 15.48 -0.70 7.22
C ASP A 55 17.00 -0.50 7.15
N GLY A 56 17.70 -0.60 8.29
CA GLY A 56 19.17 -0.48 8.36
C GLY A 56 19.68 0.96 8.21
N VAL A 57 18.80 1.96 8.31
CA VAL A 57 19.12 3.37 8.10
C VAL A 57 18.87 4.16 9.37
N LYS A 58 19.88 4.89 9.83
CA LYS A 58 19.74 5.82 10.95
C LYS A 58 19.24 7.17 10.46
N LEU A 59 17.99 7.50 10.78
CA LEU A 59 17.38 8.77 10.41
C LEU A 59 17.78 9.89 11.37
N THR A 60 18.00 11.09 10.81
CA THR A 60 18.14 12.34 11.56
C THR A 60 16.86 13.19 11.54
N SER A 61 15.95 12.91 10.60
CA SER A 61 14.66 13.56 10.40
C SER A 61 13.68 12.55 9.82
N LEU A 62 12.42 12.64 10.22
CA LEU A 62 11.33 11.85 9.62
C LEU A 62 10.83 12.46 8.30
N GLU A 63 10.97 13.77 8.14
CA GLU A 63 10.56 14.47 6.91
C GLU A 63 11.75 14.57 5.94
N VAL A 64 11.48 14.30 4.67
CA VAL A 64 12.44 14.52 3.56
C VAL A 64 12.58 16.02 3.30
N ASP A 65 13.81 16.52 3.25
CA ASP A 65 14.06 17.94 3.03
C ASP A 65 13.57 18.40 1.64
N LYS A 66 12.95 19.59 1.58
CA LYS A 66 12.44 20.14 0.31
C LYS A 66 13.51 20.35 -0.75
N LYS A 67 14.77 20.61 -0.36
CA LYS A 67 15.89 20.73 -1.31
C LYS A 67 16.29 19.37 -1.84
N GLU A 68 16.23 18.33 -1.03
CA GLU A 68 16.46 16.95 -1.47
C GLU A 68 15.42 16.52 -2.50
N ILE A 69 14.14 16.80 -2.26
CA ILE A 69 13.07 16.54 -3.25
C ILE A 69 13.36 17.26 -4.57
N LYS A 70 13.72 18.56 -4.51
CA LYS A 70 14.05 19.34 -5.71
C LYS A 70 15.29 18.83 -6.44
N ARG A 71 16.27 18.33 -5.70
CA ARG A 71 17.50 17.75 -6.26
C ARG A 71 17.19 16.43 -6.97
N ALA A 72 16.51 15.50 -6.29
CA ALA A 72 16.09 14.23 -6.87
C ALA A 72 15.29 14.43 -8.16
N ALA A 73 14.35 15.40 -8.19
CA ALA A 73 13.58 15.72 -9.39
C ALA A 73 14.43 16.19 -10.58
N ARG A 74 15.63 16.73 -10.35
CA ARG A 74 16.58 17.14 -11.40
C ARG A 74 17.51 16.00 -11.85
N GLU A 75 17.67 14.99 -11.02
CA GLU A 75 18.53 13.81 -11.29
C GLU A 75 17.78 12.73 -12.08
N VAL A 76 16.45 12.75 -12.06
CA VAL A 76 15.62 11.86 -12.86
C VAL A 76 15.68 12.23 -14.34
N ASP A 77 15.79 11.21 -15.20
CA ASP A 77 15.73 11.35 -16.65
C ASP A 77 14.46 12.11 -17.12
N ALA A 78 14.61 12.95 -18.14
CA ALA A 78 13.55 13.82 -18.62
C ALA A 78 12.35 13.05 -19.21
N GLU A 79 12.59 11.94 -19.89
CA GLU A 79 11.55 11.09 -20.46
C GLU A 79 10.76 10.41 -19.33
N LEU A 80 11.47 9.85 -18.35
CA LEU A 80 10.85 9.23 -17.18
C LEU A 80 10.01 10.26 -16.38
N LEU A 81 10.55 11.46 -16.14
CA LEU A 81 9.82 12.52 -15.44
C LEU A 81 8.56 12.94 -16.21
N THR A 82 8.62 12.98 -17.53
CA THR A 82 7.48 13.30 -18.39
C THR A 82 6.41 12.21 -18.32
N ALA A 83 6.82 10.93 -18.36
CA ALA A 83 5.91 9.80 -18.22
C ALA A 83 5.19 9.79 -16.86
N LEU A 84 5.92 10.06 -15.77
CA LEU A 84 5.34 10.16 -14.42
C LEU A 84 4.33 11.32 -14.31
N LYS A 85 4.61 12.47 -14.93
CA LYS A 85 3.67 13.60 -14.96
C LYS A 85 2.39 13.26 -15.73
N LEU A 86 2.49 12.62 -16.89
CA LEU A 86 1.34 12.17 -17.66
C LEU A 86 0.49 11.16 -16.88
N ALA A 87 1.12 10.21 -16.19
CA ALA A 87 0.42 9.26 -15.33
C ALA A 87 -0.31 9.98 -14.19
N SER A 88 0.36 10.93 -13.52
CA SER A 88 -0.23 11.74 -12.45
C SER A 88 -1.46 12.52 -12.92
N GLU A 89 -1.41 13.12 -14.11
CA GLU A 89 -2.54 13.87 -14.70
C GLU A 89 -3.75 12.94 -14.94
N ARG A 90 -3.55 11.82 -15.63
CA ARG A 90 -4.61 10.85 -15.95
C ARG A 90 -5.26 10.27 -14.69
N ILE A 91 -4.45 9.91 -13.70
CA ILE A 91 -4.95 9.41 -12.41
C ILE A 91 -5.78 10.50 -11.72
N SER A 92 -5.29 11.74 -11.71
CA SER A 92 -5.99 12.86 -11.08
C SER A 92 -7.34 13.13 -11.75
N ASP A 93 -7.38 13.15 -13.08
CA ASP A 93 -8.61 13.44 -13.83
C ASP A 93 -9.68 12.36 -13.63
N PHE A 94 -9.27 11.09 -13.60
CA PHE A 94 -10.17 10.00 -13.26
C PHE A 94 -10.79 10.17 -11.87
N HIS A 95 -9.99 10.48 -10.85
CA HIS A 95 -10.49 10.66 -9.48
C HIS A 95 -11.33 11.93 -9.30
N LYS A 96 -11.07 13.01 -10.06
CA LYS A 96 -11.94 14.20 -10.07
C LYS A 96 -13.35 13.84 -10.53
N VAL A 97 -13.47 13.08 -11.61
CA VAL A 97 -14.78 12.60 -12.10
C VAL A 97 -15.50 11.75 -11.05
N GLN A 98 -14.78 10.86 -10.34
CA GLN A 98 -15.36 10.09 -9.25
C GLN A 98 -15.88 10.97 -8.10
N LYS A 99 -15.12 12.00 -7.71
CA LYS A 99 -15.55 12.93 -6.67
C LYS A 99 -16.83 13.67 -7.07
N ASP A 100 -16.90 14.14 -8.31
CA ASP A 100 -18.09 14.85 -8.82
C ASP A 100 -19.31 13.93 -8.89
N ALA A 101 -19.12 12.66 -9.27
CA ALA A 101 -20.18 11.65 -9.27
C ALA A 101 -20.71 11.37 -7.86
N LEU A 102 -19.82 11.20 -6.87
CA LEU A 102 -20.20 11.00 -5.47
C LEU A 102 -20.99 12.18 -4.91
N VAL A 103 -20.59 13.42 -5.23
CA VAL A 103 -21.31 14.62 -4.78
C VAL A 103 -22.74 14.65 -5.36
N ARG A 104 -22.91 14.30 -6.64
CA ARG A 104 -24.23 14.27 -7.30
C ARG A 104 -25.16 13.19 -6.75
N ASP A 105 -24.62 12.05 -6.32
CA ASP A 105 -25.41 10.96 -5.75
C ASP A 105 -25.84 11.26 -4.30
N SER A 106 -25.00 11.98 -3.54
CA SER A 106 -25.30 12.40 -2.16
C SER A 106 -26.28 13.59 -2.02
N THR A 107 -26.69 14.20 -3.13
CA THR A 107 -27.66 15.31 -3.19
C THR A 107 -29.02 14.91 -3.78
N ARG A 108 -29.24 13.60 -3.98
CA ARG A 108 -30.51 12.98 -4.38
C ARG A 108 -31.10 12.16 -3.24
#